data_AF-A0A257CUU7-F1
#
_entry.id   AF-A0A257CUU7-F1
#
_cell.length_a   1.000
_cell.length_b   1.000
_cell.length_c   1.000
_cell.angle_alpha   90.00
_cell.angle_beta   90.00
_cell.angle_gamma   90.00
#
_symmetry.space_group_name_H-M   'P 1'
#
loop_
_entity.id
_entity.type
_entity.pdbx_description
1 polymer ?
#
loop_
_entity_poly.entity_id
_entity_poly.type
_entity_poly.pdbx_seq_one_letter_code
_entity_poly.pdbx_strand_id
1 'polypeptide(L)'
;MRYPLPALFALLALLCQTQSAQAQSSYSCRLPDGRYAVSSYPCPTGTTPGLSYHGPVTPPPPTPSYRPQTTTAPAPDFLPYLSARCSGMNDAVRTSAARGLGYQAAEELRRNYQQECGGEERIARQQMYGGQQGQRRTDYEQRKAIESSEMQSQAATDQCRESMRIIKTKRNRPNLTEGEKADLQRFEDNIRARCT
;
A
#
# COMPACT_ATOMS: atom_id res chain seq x y z
N MET A 1 20.37 -30.69 53.26
CA MET A 1 18.96 -31.13 53.38
C MET A 1 18.12 -30.24 52.47
N ARG A 2 17.42 -30.85 51.51
CA ARG A 2 16.65 -30.20 50.45
C ARG A 2 15.17 -30.21 50.88
N TYR A 3 14.50 -29.05 50.88
CA TYR A 3 13.03 -28.97 50.94
C TYR A 3 12.52 -28.40 49.60
N PRO A 4 11.56 -29.05 48.91
CA PRO A 4 11.05 -28.58 47.64
C PRO A 4 10.04 -27.45 47.83
N LEU A 5 10.16 -26.45 46.96
CA LEU A 5 9.46 -25.16 46.93
C LEU A 5 8.13 -25.08 46.10
N PRO A 6 7.38 -26.14 45.73
CA PRO A 6 6.20 -25.98 44.89
C PRO A 6 4.87 -25.78 45.64
N ALA A 7 4.85 -25.77 46.97
CA ALA A 7 3.60 -25.73 47.75
C ALA A 7 3.01 -24.32 47.96
N LEU A 8 3.76 -23.24 47.68
CA LEU A 8 3.35 -21.86 48.00
C LEU A 8 2.54 -21.18 46.88
N PHE A 9 2.49 -21.76 45.68
CA PHE A 9 1.75 -21.20 44.54
C PHE A 9 0.27 -21.59 44.47
N ALA A 10 -0.19 -22.55 45.29
CA ALA A 10 -1.59 -23.03 45.25
C ALA A 10 -2.58 -22.18 46.08
N LEU A 11 -2.10 -21.34 47.00
CA LEU A 11 -2.95 -20.58 47.93
C LEU A 11 -3.36 -19.18 47.43
N LEU A 12 -2.73 -18.67 46.37
CA LEU A 12 -3.03 -17.34 45.82
C LEU A 12 -4.15 -17.35 44.74
N ALA A 13 -4.59 -18.53 44.30
CA ALA A 13 -5.64 -18.66 43.28
C ALA A 13 -7.07 -18.65 43.85
N LEU A 14 -7.24 -18.66 45.18
CA LEU A 14 -8.56 -18.80 45.83
C LEU A 14 -9.22 -17.48 46.26
N LEU A 15 -8.59 -16.32 46.01
CA LEU A 15 -9.10 -15.01 46.44
C LEU A 15 -9.95 -14.28 45.37
N CYS A 16 -10.31 -14.94 44.27
CA CYS A 16 -10.89 -14.26 43.11
C CYS A 16 -12.43 -14.26 43.02
N GLN A 17 -13.19 -14.70 44.04
CA GLN A 17 -14.65 -14.78 43.91
C GLN A 17 -15.43 -14.38 45.17
N THR A 18 -15.64 -13.08 45.36
CA THR A 18 -16.86 -12.51 46.00
C THR A 18 -16.90 -10.99 45.78
N GLN A 19 -17.42 -10.53 44.64
CA GLN A 19 -17.97 -9.18 44.55
C GLN A 19 -19.49 -9.30 44.42
N SER A 20 -20.17 -9.00 45.52
CA SER A 20 -21.63 -8.89 45.61
C SER A 20 -22.10 -7.72 44.75
N ALA A 21 -22.97 -8.02 43.78
CA ALA A 21 -23.70 -7.00 43.02
C ALA A 21 -24.65 -6.26 43.98
N GLN A 22 -24.27 -5.04 44.39
CA GLN A 22 -25.17 -4.16 45.11
C GLN A 22 -26.23 -3.63 44.15
N ALA A 23 -27.50 -3.94 44.40
CA ALA A 23 -28.63 -3.36 43.70
C ALA A 23 -28.67 -1.85 43.98
N GLN A 24 -28.14 -1.04 43.07
CA GLN A 24 -28.18 0.42 43.16
C GLN A 24 -29.57 0.91 42.76
N SER A 25 -30.44 1.21 43.73
CA SER A 25 -31.73 1.85 43.47
C SER A 25 -31.53 3.34 43.19
N SER A 26 -31.68 3.75 41.93
CA SER A 26 -31.69 5.18 41.55
C SER A 26 -33.13 5.69 41.43
N TYR A 27 -33.41 6.89 41.95
CA TYR A 27 -34.70 7.56 41.87
C TYR A 27 -34.68 8.63 40.77
N SER A 28 -35.69 8.65 39.88
CA SER A 28 -35.88 9.73 38.92
C SER A 28 -36.81 10.80 39.50
N CYS A 29 -36.27 11.98 39.79
CA CYS A 29 -37.01 13.10 40.36
C CYS A 29 -37.39 14.11 39.28
N ARG A 30 -38.65 14.54 39.26
CA ARG A 30 -39.11 15.62 38.39
C ARG A 30 -38.93 16.96 39.10
N LEU A 31 -38.05 17.80 38.58
CA LEU A 31 -37.79 19.13 39.11
C LEU A 31 -38.96 20.09 38.75
N PRO A 32 -39.11 21.21 39.48
CA PRO A 32 -40.17 22.19 39.24
C PRO A 32 -40.14 22.84 37.84
N ASP A 33 -38.97 22.84 37.19
CA ASP A 33 -38.75 23.31 35.81
C ASP A 33 -39.20 22.29 34.75
N GLY A 34 -39.75 21.14 35.17
CA GLY A 34 -40.23 20.07 34.31
C GLY A 34 -39.15 19.08 33.85
N ARG A 35 -37.89 19.26 34.24
CA ARG A 35 -36.78 18.37 33.89
C ARG A 35 -36.70 17.17 34.84
N TYR A 36 -36.08 16.09 34.41
CA TYR A 36 -35.86 14.90 35.24
C TYR A 36 -34.38 14.80 35.62
N ALA A 37 -34.11 14.56 36.90
CA ALA A 37 -32.77 14.25 37.41
C ALA A 37 -32.75 12.89 38.08
N VAL A 38 -31.66 12.16 37.90
CA VAL A 38 -31.44 10.85 38.54
C VAL A 38 -30.66 11.07 39.83
N SER A 39 -31.19 10.61 40.95
CA SER A 39 -30.61 10.76 42.28
C SER A 39 -30.44 9.40 42.94
N SER A 40 -29.32 9.22 43.64
CA SER A 40 -29.06 8.06 44.50
C SER A 40 -29.86 8.11 45.82
N TYR A 41 -30.47 9.26 46.12
CA TYR A 41 -31.28 9.52 47.30
C TYR A 41 -32.74 9.80 46.90
N PRO A 42 -33.74 9.49 47.76
CA PRO A 42 -35.15 9.78 47.48
C PRO A 42 -35.38 11.28 47.21
N CYS A 43 -36.34 11.59 46.35
CA CYS A 43 -36.58 12.96 45.88
C CYS A 43 -36.96 13.90 47.03
N PRO A 44 -36.45 15.14 47.04
CA PRO A 44 -36.78 16.12 48.08
C PRO A 44 -38.27 16.50 48.04
N THR A 45 -38.84 16.74 49.22
CA THR A 45 -40.27 17.04 49.43
C THR A 45 -40.70 18.26 48.60
N GLY A 46 -41.74 18.08 47.76
CA GLY A 46 -42.22 19.09 46.81
C GLY A 46 -42.03 18.73 45.33
N THR A 47 -41.33 17.62 45.04
CA THR A 47 -41.24 17.03 43.70
C THR A 47 -42.08 15.76 43.61
N THR A 48 -42.86 15.59 42.53
CA THR A 48 -43.71 14.39 42.37
C THR A 48 -42.81 13.18 42.08
N PRO A 49 -42.78 12.13 42.91
CA PRO A 49 -41.94 10.97 42.67
C PRO A 49 -42.51 10.17 41.50
N GLY A 50 -41.87 10.25 40.34
CA GLY A 50 -42.05 9.27 39.28
C GLY A 50 -41.12 8.10 39.58
N LEU A 51 -41.65 6.99 40.11
CA LEU A 51 -40.84 5.82 40.40
C LEU A 51 -40.50 5.11 39.07
N SER A 52 -39.45 5.54 38.36
CA SER A 52 -38.90 4.79 37.22
C SER A 52 -37.72 3.95 37.69
N TYR A 53 -37.89 2.63 37.65
CA TYR A 53 -36.85 1.65 37.93
C TYR A 53 -35.88 1.59 36.74
N HIS A 54 -34.67 2.12 36.92
CA HIS A 54 -33.56 1.87 35.99
C HIS A 54 -32.73 0.71 36.55
N GLY A 55 -32.63 -0.38 35.78
CA GLY A 55 -31.80 -1.54 36.13
C GLY A 55 -30.31 -1.20 36.21
N PRO A 56 -29.45 -2.13 36.68
CA PRO A 56 -28.04 -1.87 36.95
C PRO A 56 -27.33 -1.33 35.71
N VAL A 57 -26.73 -0.14 35.85
CA VAL A 57 -25.98 0.54 34.80
C VAL A 57 -24.70 -0.25 34.55
N THR A 58 -24.53 -0.81 33.36
CA THR A 58 -23.26 -1.41 32.95
C THR A 58 -22.19 -0.32 32.93
N PRO A 59 -21.02 -0.51 33.58
CA PRO A 59 -19.94 0.46 33.50
C PRO A 59 -19.54 0.63 32.02
N PRO A 60 -19.21 1.85 31.56
CA PRO A 60 -18.71 2.06 30.22
C PRO A 60 -17.49 1.15 30.00
N PRO A 61 -17.32 0.57 28.79
CA PRO A 61 -16.17 -0.27 28.50
C PRO A 61 -14.89 0.51 28.83
N PRO A 62 -13.86 -0.15 29.41
CA PRO A 62 -12.59 0.52 29.65
C PRO A 62 -12.10 1.14 28.34
N THR A 63 -11.74 2.41 28.37
CA THR A 63 -11.13 3.08 27.23
C THR A 63 -9.94 2.24 26.75
N PRO A 64 -9.78 2.04 25.43
CA PRO A 64 -8.66 1.24 24.93
C PRO A 64 -7.38 1.91 25.40
N SER A 65 -6.66 1.23 26.29
CA SER A 65 -5.29 1.59 26.62
C SER A 65 -4.50 1.57 25.32
N TYR A 66 -3.85 2.68 25.00
CA TYR A 66 -2.95 2.80 23.85
C TYR A 66 -1.90 1.68 23.95
N ARG A 67 -2.10 0.60 23.19
CA ARG A 67 -1.04 -0.37 22.92
C ARG A 67 -0.22 0.22 21.78
N PRO A 68 1.04 0.61 22.00
CA PRO A 68 1.90 1.01 20.90
C PRO A 68 1.98 -0.17 19.93
N GLN A 69 1.49 0.03 18.71
CA GLN A 69 1.63 -0.95 17.65
C GLN A 69 3.14 -1.10 17.38
N THR A 70 3.71 -2.27 17.71
CA THR A 70 5.09 -2.65 17.40
C THR A 70 5.26 -3.05 15.93
N THR A 71 4.43 -2.53 15.03
CA THR A 71 4.55 -2.78 13.59
C THR A 71 5.66 -1.88 13.07
N THR A 72 6.85 -2.46 12.94
CA THR A 72 7.97 -1.81 12.26
C THR A 72 7.50 -1.45 10.85
N ALA A 73 7.57 -0.16 10.50
CA ALA A 73 7.20 0.30 9.16
C ALA A 73 7.98 -0.46 8.07
N PRO A 74 7.42 -0.69 6.87
CA PRO A 74 8.15 -1.31 5.77
C PRO A 74 9.42 -0.53 5.45
N ALA A 75 10.44 -1.26 5.02
CA ALA A 75 11.74 -0.68 4.70
C ALA A 75 11.63 0.21 3.45
N PRO A 76 12.21 1.43 3.44
CA PRO A 76 12.09 2.33 2.30
C PRO A 76 12.82 1.83 1.04
N ASP A 77 12.23 2.09 -0.13
CA ASP A 77 12.75 1.63 -1.43
C ASP A 77 14.12 2.20 -1.83
N PHE A 78 14.54 3.31 -1.22
CA PHE A 78 15.85 3.93 -1.50
C PHE A 78 17.00 3.31 -0.69
N LEU A 79 16.72 2.39 0.25
CA LEU A 79 17.76 1.75 1.08
C LEU A 79 18.91 1.12 0.29
N PRO A 80 18.69 0.43 -0.85
CA PRO A 80 19.78 -0.15 -1.63
C PRO A 80 20.80 0.86 -2.16
N TYR A 81 20.40 2.14 -2.24
CA TYR A 81 21.23 3.23 -2.74
C TYR A 81 21.94 3.99 -1.60
N LEU A 82 21.71 3.61 -0.34
CA LEU A 82 22.43 4.12 0.81
C LEU A 82 23.67 3.29 1.11
N SER A 83 24.68 3.94 1.66
CA SER A 83 25.86 3.33 2.26
C SER A 83 25.46 2.42 3.41
N ALA A 84 26.30 1.42 3.70
CA ALA A 84 26.09 0.48 4.80
C ALA A 84 25.92 1.17 6.17
N ARG A 85 26.57 2.33 6.37
CA ARG A 85 26.43 3.13 7.59
C ARG A 85 25.04 3.75 7.67
N CYS A 86 24.62 4.46 6.62
CA CYS A 86 23.36 5.18 6.63
C CYS A 86 22.14 4.25 6.56
N SER A 87 22.24 3.11 5.87
CA SER A 87 21.20 2.08 5.93
C SER A 87 21.08 1.49 7.34
N GLY A 88 22.19 1.21 8.01
CA GLY A 88 22.19 0.74 9.40
C GLY A 88 21.58 1.75 10.39
N MET A 89 21.88 3.05 10.24
CA MET A 89 21.26 4.11 11.04
C MET A 89 19.77 4.27 10.73
N ASN A 90 19.36 4.18 9.46
CA ASN A 90 17.96 4.20 9.06
C ASN A 90 17.17 3.04 9.71
N ASP A 91 17.74 1.83 9.69
CA ASP A 91 17.14 0.68 10.35
C ASP A 91 17.04 0.84 11.86
N ALA A 92 18.06 1.43 12.50
CA ALA A 92 18.01 1.75 13.92
C ALA A 92 16.90 2.76 14.25
N VAL A 93 16.72 3.80 13.42
CA VAL A 93 15.63 4.77 13.54
C VAL A 93 14.27 4.08 13.41
N ARG A 94 14.10 3.27 12.36
CA ARG A 94 12.83 2.61 12.02
C ARG A 94 12.42 1.57 13.05
N THR A 95 13.39 0.87 13.62
CA THR A 95 13.16 -0.17 14.65
C THR A 95 13.27 0.36 16.07
N SER A 96 13.45 1.68 16.27
CA SER A 96 13.67 2.29 17.59
C SER A 96 12.60 1.93 18.61
N ALA A 97 11.32 2.02 18.23
CA ALA A 97 10.19 1.65 19.07
C ALA A 97 10.14 0.13 19.37
N ALA A 98 10.41 -0.70 18.36
CA ALA A 98 10.45 -2.16 18.52
C ALA A 98 11.61 -2.61 19.43
N ARG A 99 12.70 -1.84 19.47
CA ARG A 99 13.84 -2.03 20.37
C ARG A 99 13.60 -1.48 21.79
N GLY A 100 12.43 -0.90 22.06
CA GLY A 100 12.09 -0.31 23.36
C GLY A 100 12.86 0.97 23.68
N LEU A 101 13.38 1.69 22.67
CA LEU A 101 14.03 2.97 22.91
C LEU A 101 12.99 4.00 23.39
N GLY A 102 13.35 4.72 24.45
CA GLY A 102 12.56 5.85 24.92
C GLY A 102 12.49 6.98 23.88
N TYR A 103 11.45 7.80 23.96
CA TYR A 103 11.18 8.86 22.97
C TYR A 103 12.38 9.79 22.75
N GLN A 104 13.07 10.22 23.81
CA GLN A 104 14.23 11.12 23.72
C GLN A 104 15.39 10.47 22.94
N ALA A 105 15.71 9.20 23.22
CA ALA A 105 16.75 8.46 22.52
C ALA A 105 16.37 8.19 21.05
N ALA A 106 15.11 7.88 20.78
CA ALA A 106 14.62 7.71 19.41
C ALA A 106 14.70 9.02 18.60
N GLU A 107 14.42 10.16 19.24
CA GLU A 107 14.47 11.48 18.60
C GLU A 107 15.90 11.95 18.36
N GLU A 108 16.82 11.70 19.30
CA GLU A 108 18.24 11.94 19.10
C GLU A 108 18.80 11.09 17.94
N LEU A 109 18.45 9.81 17.89
CA LEU A 109 18.84 8.92 16.80
C LEU A 109 18.35 9.43 15.44
N ARG A 110 17.11 9.95 15.36
CA ARG A 110 16.57 10.57 14.15
C ARG A 110 17.35 11.82 13.75
N ARG A 111 17.69 12.69 14.70
CA ARG A 111 18.47 13.90 14.42
C ARG A 111 19.87 13.57 13.93
N ASN A 112 20.55 12.64 14.57
CA ASN A 112 21.89 12.20 14.16
C ASN A 112 21.85 11.58 12.76
N TYR A 113 20.85 10.76 12.47
CA TYR A 113 20.63 10.23 11.13
C TYR A 113 20.39 11.35 10.10
N GLN A 114 19.55 12.34 10.39
CA GLN A 114 19.32 13.45 9.46
C GLN A 114 20.58 14.29 9.21
N GLN A 115 21.38 14.54 10.26
CA GLN A 115 22.62 15.30 10.16
C GLN A 115 23.70 14.57 9.35
N GLU A 116 23.90 13.27 9.62
CA GLU A 116 24.96 12.49 8.98
C GLU A 116 24.56 11.97 7.60
N CYS A 117 23.30 11.56 7.43
CA CYS A 117 22.83 10.82 6.27
C CYS A 117 21.83 11.59 5.40
N GLY A 118 21.41 12.80 5.78
CA GLY A 118 20.39 13.55 5.04
C GLY A 118 20.79 13.90 3.59
N GLY A 119 22.07 14.16 3.35
CA GLY A 119 22.60 14.40 2.01
C GLY A 119 22.57 13.15 1.14
N GLU A 120 23.03 12.03 1.68
CA GLU A 120 23.05 10.74 0.99
C GLU A 120 21.64 10.24 0.70
N GLU A 121 20.73 10.36 1.67
CA GLU A 121 19.32 10.01 1.49
C GLU A 121 18.67 10.78 0.34
N ARG A 122 18.96 12.09 0.21
CA ARG A 122 18.45 12.89 -0.91
C ARG A 122 18.95 12.35 -2.25
N ILE A 123 20.24 12.01 -2.35
CA ILE A 123 20.83 11.46 -3.58
C ILE A 123 20.24 10.08 -3.88
N ALA A 124 20.15 9.21 -2.88
CA ALA A 124 19.56 7.87 -3.00
C ALA A 124 18.11 7.93 -3.51
N ARG A 125 17.30 8.85 -2.98
CA ARG A 125 15.93 9.11 -3.48
C ARG A 125 15.94 9.59 -4.93
N GLN A 126 16.81 10.52 -5.29
CA GLN A 126 16.94 10.99 -6.68
C GLN A 126 17.33 9.87 -7.64
N GLN A 127 18.27 9.00 -7.26
CA GLN A 127 18.68 7.84 -8.06
C GLN A 127 17.53 6.85 -8.25
N MET A 128 16.77 6.57 -7.18
CA MET A 128 15.59 5.69 -7.27
C MET A 128 14.53 6.26 -8.22
N TYR A 129 14.18 7.55 -8.09
CA TYR A 129 13.21 8.17 -9.00
C TYR A 129 13.74 8.27 -10.44
N GLY A 130 15.02 8.58 -10.62
CA GLY A 130 15.68 8.64 -11.92
C GLY A 130 15.72 7.27 -12.60
N GLY A 131 16.04 6.20 -11.85
CA GLY A 131 16.02 4.82 -12.34
C GLY A 131 14.64 4.37 -12.80
N GLN A 132 13.60 4.64 -12.01
CA GLN A 132 12.21 4.32 -12.40
C GLN A 132 11.76 5.07 -13.66
N GLN A 133 12.12 6.35 -13.79
CA GLN A 133 11.81 7.12 -14.99
C GLN A 133 12.58 6.61 -16.20
N GLY A 134 13.86 6.28 -16.03
CA GLY A 134 14.70 5.67 -17.06
C GLY A 134 14.09 4.36 -17.57
N GLN A 135 13.69 3.47 -16.66
CA GLN A 135 13.07 2.19 -17.02
C GLN A 135 11.75 2.38 -17.77
N ARG A 136 10.87 3.27 -17.32
CA ARG A 136 9.62 3.56 -18.03
C ARG A 136 9.87 4.11 -19.43
N ARG A 137 10.91 4.94 -19.57
CA ARG A 137 11.30 5.49 -20.87
C ARG A 137 11.85 4.40 -21.80
N THR A 138 12.72 3.52 -21.31
CA THR A 138 13.24 2.40 -22.12
C THR A 138 12.12 1.45 -22.54
N ASP A 139 11.19 1.14 -21.65
CA ASP A 139 10.05 0.28 -21.97
C ASP A 139 9.14 0.91 -23.03
N TYR A 140 8.91 2.23 -22.94
CA TYR A 140 8.15 2.97 -23.93
C TYR A 140 8.87 3.00 -25.29
N GLU A 141 10.16 3.31 -25.31
CA GLU A 141 10.98 3.34 -26.52
C GLU A 141 11.05 1.96 -27.18
N GLN A 142 11.18 0.88 -26.40
CA GLN A 142 11.16 -0.49 -26.90
C GLN A 142 9.81 -0.86 -27.53
N ARG A 143 8.69 -0.55 -26.87
CA ARG A 143 7.35 -0.80 -27.42
C ARG A 143 7.14 -0.04 -28.73
N LYS A 144 7.52 1.22 -28.77
CA LYS A 144 7.43 2.05 -29.97
C LYS A 144 8.30 1.51 -31.10
N ALA A 145 9.50 1.01 -30.79
CA ALA A 145 10.38 0.39 -31.78
C ALA A 145 9.75 -0.88 -32.37
N ILE A 146 9.17 -1.75 -31.53
CA ILE A 146 8.46 -2.96 -31.98
C ILE A 146 7.29 -2.58 -32.89
N GLU A 147 6.42 -1.67 -32.44
CA GLU A 147 5.27 -1.20 -33.21
C GLU A 147 5.70 -0.62 -34.57
N SER A 148 6.77 0.20 -34.58
CA SER A 148 7.30 0.76 -35.82
C SER A 148 7.85 -0.30 -36.78
N SER A 149 8.48 -1.35 -36.24
CA SER A 149 9.00 -2.48 -37.02
C SER A 149 7.87 -3.33 -37.60
N GLU A 150 6.83 -3.59 -36.80
CA GLU A 150 5.63 -4.31 -37.26
C GLU A 150 4.93 -3.55 -38.37
N MET A 151 4.70 -2.24 -38.20
CA MET A 151 4.12 -1.39 -39.25
C MET A 151 4.95 -1.40 -40.54
N GLN A 152 6.28 -1.33 -40.44
CA GLN A 152 7.16 -1.40 -41.62
C GLN A 152 7.07 -2.75 -42.33
N SER A 153 7.04 -3.86 -41.57
CA SER A 153 6.89 -5.20 -42.14
C SER A 153 5.53 -5.41 -42.83
N GLN A 154 4.45 -4.87 -42.24
CA GLN A 154 3.11 -4.91 -42.82
C GLN A 154 3.06 -4.09 -44.11
N ALA A 155 3.60 -2.87 -44.10
CA ALA A 155 3.69 -2.03 -45.28
C ALA A 155 4.49 -2.69 -46.41
N ALA A 156 5.61 -3.34 -46.10
CA ALA A 156 6.40 -4.08 -47.09
C ALA A 156 5.60 -5.26 -47.68
N THR A 157 4.89 -6.01 -46.84
CA THR A 157 4.03 -7.12 -47.27
C THR A 157 2.90 -6.62 -48.18
N ASP A 158 2.28 -5.49 -47.84
CA ASP A 158 1.23 -4.88 -48.64
C ASP A 158 1.73 -4.38 -50.00
N GLN A 159 2.92 -3.78 -50.04
CA GLN A 159 3.56 -3.37 -51.29
C GLN A 159 3.82 -4.58 -52.20
N CYS A 160 4.31 -5.69 -51.64
CA CYS A 160 4.52 -6.93 -52.38
C CYS A 160 3.20 -7.50 -52.89
N ARG A 161 2.16 -7.53 -52.06
CA ARG A 161 0.82 -8.01 -52.42
C ARG A 161 0.22 -7.19 -53.56
N GLU A 162 0.30 -5.87 -53.49
CA GLU A 162 -0.25 -5.00 -54.55
C GLU A 162 0.55 -5.13 -55.84
N SER A 163 1.88 -5.24 -55.76
CA SER A 163 2.73 -5.45 -56.94
C SER A 163 2.36 -6.76 -57.66
N MET A 164 2.11 -7.84 -56.92
CA MET A 164 1.66 -9.12 -57.47
C MET A 164 0.25 -9.02 -58.09
N ARG A 165 -0.65 -8.23 -57.50
CA ARG A 165 -1.97 -7.95 -58.08
C ARG A 165 -1.86 -7.23 -59.42
N ILE A 166 -0.97 -6.24 -59.52
CA ILE A 166 -0.70 -5.50 -60.75
C ILE A 166 -0.14 -6.44 -61.83
N ILE A 167 0.83 -7.30 -61.48
CA ILE A 167 1.38 -8.31 -62.39
C ILE A 167 0.27 -9.21 -62.93
N LYS A 168 -0.58 -9.76 -62.06
CA LYS A 168 -1.71 -10.61 -62.47
C LYS A 168 -2.65 -9.88 -63.42
N THR A 169 -2.97 -8.63 -63.13
CA THR A 169 -3.84 -7.79 -63.97
C THR A 169 -3.20 -7.53 -65.33
N LYS A 170 -1.90 -7.19 -65.37
CA LYS A 170 -1.16 -6.92 -66.61
C LYS A 170 -1.01 -8.18 -67.48
N ARG A 171 -0.74 -9.35 -66.87
CA ARG A 171 -0.68 -10.64 -67.58
C ARG A 171 -1.99 -11.01 -68.27
N ASN A 172 -3.11 -10.68 -67.66
CA ASN A 172 -4.44 -11.03 -68.18
C ASN A 172 -4.93 -10.10 -69.29
N ARG A 173 -4.21 -9.01 -69.62
CA ARG A 173 -4.61 -8.12 -70.72
C ARG A 173 -4.37 -8.81 -72.07
N PRO A 174 -5.36 -8.83 -72.98
CA PRO A 174 -5.11 -9.28 -74.35
C PRO A 174 -4.28 -8.24 -75.12
N ASN A 175 -3.44 -8.71 -76.04
CA ASN A 175 -2.65 -7.90 -77.00
C ASN A 175 -1.52 -7.02 -76.39
N LEU A 176 -0.69 -7.56 -75.49
CA LEU A 176 0.55 -6.86 -75.11
C LEU A 176 1.53 -6.79 -76.29
N THR A 177 2.08 -5.61 -76.53
CA THR A 177 3.20 -5.40 -77.46
C THR A 177 4.48 -6.06 -76.94
N GLU A 178 5.44 -6.36 -77.82
CA GLU A 178 6.72 -6.97 -77.41
C GLU A 178 7.49 -6.12 -76.39
N GLY A 179 7.45 -4.79 -76.52
CA GLY A 179 8.04 -3.88 -75.54
C GLY A 179 7.38 -3.98 -74.16
N GLU A 180 6.04 -4.01 -74.12
CA GLU A 180 5.30 -4.17 -72.86
C GLU A 180 5.53 -5.53 -72.19
N LYS A 181 5.74 -6.60 -72.98
CA LYS A 181 6.11 -7.92 -72.44
C LYS A 181 7.49 -7.88 -71.78
N ALA A 182 8.47 -7.27 -72.44
CA ALA A 182 9.83 -7.13 -71.89
C ALA A 182 9.83 -6.29 -70.59
N ASP A 183 9.03 -5.23 -70.54
CA ASP A 183 8.90 -4.40 -69.35
C ASP A 183 8.13 -5.11 -68.22
N LEU A 184 7.08 -5.86 -68.55
CA LEU A 184 6.37 -6.70 -67.58
C LEU A 184 7.31 -7.75 -66.98
N GLN A 185 8.14 -8.40 -67.80
CA GLN A 185 9.09 -9.40 -67.32
C GLN A 185 10.16 -8.80 -66.40
N ARG A 186 10.72 -7.64 -66.77
CA ARG A 186 11.65 -6.90 -65.90
C ARG A 186 11.00 -6.52 -64.57
N PHE A 187 9.72 -6.13 -64.58
CA PHE A 187 8.98 -5.83 -63.36
C PHE A 187 8.74 -7.08 -62.51
N GLU A 188 8.36 -8.22 -63.12
CA GLU A 188 8.20 -9.50 -62.43
C GLU A 188 9.49 -9.95 -61.74
N ASP A 189 10.63 -9.85 -62.42
CA ASP A 189 11.92 -10.25 -61.85
C ASP A 189 12.37 -9.34 -60.70
N ASN A 190 12.10 -8.03 -60.79
CA ASN A 190 12.41 -7.08 -59.73
C ASN A 190 11.57 -7.34 -58.47
N ILE A 191 10.27 -7.60 -58.64
CA ILE A 191 9.38 -7.94 -57.52
C ILE A 191 9.76 -9.30 -56.94
N ARG A 192 10.08 -10.30 -57.77
CA ARG A 192 10.57 -11.61 -57.30
C ARG A 192 11.83 -11.44 -56.46
N ALA A 193 12.79 -10.62 -56.89
CA ALA A 193 14.02 -10.40 -56.12
C ALA A 193 13.80 -9.69 -54.77
N ARG A 194 12.71 -8.93 -54.60
CA ARG A 194 12.44 -8.10 -53.40
C ARG A 194 11.42 -8.70 -52.44
N CYS A 195 10.54 -9.57 -52.94
CA CYS A 195 9.38 -10.08 -52.21
C CYS A 195 9.40 -11.61 -51.98
N THR A 196 10.49 -12.29 -52.33
CA THR A 196 10.74 -13.72 -52.00
C THR A 196 11.36 -13.90 -50.63
#